data_AF-A0A1N7S1F9-F1
#
_entry.id   AF-A0A1N7S1F9-F1
#
_cell.length_a   1.000
_cell.length_b   1.000
_cell.length_c   1.000
_cell.angle_alpha   90.00
_cell.angle_beta   90.00
_cell.angle_gamma   90.00
#
_symmetry.space_group_name_H-M   'P 1'
#
loop_
_entity.id
_entity.type
_entity.pdbx_description
1 polymer ?
#
loop_
_entity_poly.entity_id
_entity_poly.type
_entity_poly.pdbx_seq_one_letter_code
_entity_poly.pdbx_strand_id
1 'polypeptide(L)'
;MNRYRRRRVDSVLRFGHPARATHAERLARIAARVPMAQTWIVGGQGKMDSFAHGVPAARAVPVAPAEPAAALDAQVAACVDKWLGLAIDPTSADTRMFAKLIAARDARNELALLGLQPHEWRTLLARHFTHAPTIAPVLPVAADVTVKNVGTSANPTDRADHTDRADHADHADHADHTDHADFIRPLHALLLAHASAAVDADDAHCVATIITHACLRPDHLWRDLGLAGRDEVTSMLTRYFPTLVALNIANLRWKKFLAAQRALSLGLPPGPAPGCPGCEDYRHCFPSQR
;
A
#
# COMPACT_ATOMS: atom_id res chain seq x y z
N MET A 1 -38.05 80.58 -9.27
CA MET A 1 -37.03 80.88 -10.30
C MET A 1 -36.36 79.58 -10.71
N ASN A 2 -36.53 79.22 -11.98
CA ASN A 2 -35.74 78.36 -12.87
C ASN A 2 -35.06 77.02 -12.47
N ARG A 3 -35.13 76.10 -13.43
CA ARG A 3 -34.59 74.73 -13.53
C ARG A 3 -33.09 74.71 -13.85
N TYR A 4 -32.37 73.62 -13.53
CA TYR A 4 -31.38 72.91 -14.41
C TYR A 4 -30.80 71.68 -13.66
N ARG A 5 -31.07 70.41 -13.99
CA ARG A 5 -30.66 69.49 -15.10
C ARG A 5 -29.26 68.82 -14.99
N ARG A 6 -29.29 67.47 -14.81
CA ARG A 6 -28.60 66.36 -15.56
C ARG A 6 -27.07 66.18 -15.32
N ARG A 7 -26.43 64.99 -15.28
CA ARG A 7 -26.61 63.60 -15.83
C ARG A 7 -25.96 62.59 -14.84
N ARG A 8 -26.47 61.39 -14.51
CA ARG A 8 -26.52 60.08 -15.22
C ARG A 8 -25.17 59.51 -15.69
N VAL A 9 -24.68 58.46 -15.00
CA VAL A 9 -24.06 57.17 -15.43
C VAL A 9 -23.84 56.35 -14.14
N ASP A 10 -23.89 55.03 -14.01
CA ASP A 10 -24.46 53.92 -14.75
C ASP A 10 -24.63 52.76 -13.75
N SER A 11 -25.62 51.92 -14.02
CA SER A 11 -25.93 50.68 -13.31
C SER A 11 -24.82 49.64 -13.53
N VAL A 12 -24.29 49.05 -12.46
CA VAL A 12 -23.62 47.73 -12.54
C VAL A 12 -24.09 46.86 -11.38
N LEU A 13 -25.03 45.98 -11.72
CA LEU A 13 -25.35 44.76 -11.00
C LEU A 13 -24.06 43.97 -10.73
N ARG A 14 -23.60 43.93 -9.48
CA ARG A 14 -22.61 42.92 -9.06
C ARG A 14 -23.31 41.58 -8.94
N PHE A 15 -23.21 40.78 -9.99
CA PHE A 15 -23.42 39.34 -9.92
C PHE A 15 -22.44 38.76 -8.90
N GLY A 16 -22.95 38.24 -7.79
CA GLY A 16 -22.18 37.44 -6.86
C GLY A 16 -21.73 36.16 -7.57
N HIS A 17 -20.42 35.96 -7.71
CA HIS A 17 -19.87 34.66 -8.06
C HIS A 17 -20.23 33.66 -6.94
N PRO A 18 -20.79 32.47 -7.25
CA PRO A 18 -20.91 31.43 -6.24
C PRO A 18 -19.50 30.99 -5.81
N ALA A 19 -19.28 30.91 -4.50
CA ALA A 19 -18.06 30.40 -3.91
C ALA A 19 -17.72 29.02 -4.51
N ARG A 20 -16.47 28.83 -4.95
CA ARG A 20 -15.99 27.54 -5.43
C ARG A 20 -16.01 26.55 -4.26
N ALA A 21 -16.86 25.52 -4.36
CA ALA A 21 -16.89 24.43 -3.39
C ALA A 21 -15.49 23.81 -3.22
N THR A 22 -15.10 23.62 -1.97
CA THR A 22 -13.83 23.02 -1.56
C THR A 22 -13.72 21.57 -2.07
N HIS A 23 -12.50 21.06 -2.20
CA HIS A 23 -12.26 19.69 -2.65
C HIS A 23 -12.98 18.65 -1.76
N ALA A 24 -13.02 18.90 -0.45
CA ALA A 24 -13.77 18.11 0.53
C ALA A 24 -15.28 18.05 0.24
N GLU A 25 -15.89 19.17 -0.15
CA GLU A 25 -17.31 19.25 -0.51
C GLU A 25 -17.64 18.56 -1.85
N ARG A 26 -16.67 18.44 -2.76
CA ARG A 26 -16.84 17.68 -4.01
C ARG A 26 -16.81 16.18 -3.75
N LEU A 27 -15.95 15.71 -2.84
CA LEU A 27 -15.86 14.30 -2.46
C LEU A 27 -17.07 13.83 -1.65
N ALA A 28 -17.60 14.67 -0.75
CA ALA A 28 -18.83 14.38 0.00
C ALA A 28 -20.07 14.19 -0.93
N ARG A 29 -20.12 14.91 -2.06
CA ARG A 29 -21.19 14.76 -3.07
C ARG A 29 -21.05 13.48 -3.92
N ILE A 30 -19.85 12.95 -4.07
CA ILE A 30 -19.60 11.67 -4.75
C ILE A 30 -20.02 10.50 -3.85
N ALA A 31 -19.71 10.57 -2.55
CA ALA A 31 -20.14 9.58 -1.56
C ALA A 31 -21.67 9.48 -1.43
N ALA A 32 -22.40 10.58 -1.62
CA ALA A 32 -23.86 10.64 -1.47
C ALA A 32 -24.66 10.13 -2.69
N ARG A 33 -24.02 9.68 -3.79
CA ARG A 33 -24.69 9.42 -5.08
C ARG A 33 -24.64 7.98 -5.57
N VAL A 34 -24.24 7.02 -4.72
CA VAL A 34 -24.19 5.60 -5.09
C VAL A 34 -25.47 4.89 -4.60
N PRO A 35 -26.34 4.37 -5.49
CA PRO A 35 -27.44 3.51 -5.09
C PRO A 35 -26.89 2.20 -4.53
N MET A 36 -27.36 1.82 -3.35
CA MET A 36 -27.15 0.52 -2.73
C MET A 36 -27.84 -0.58 -3.54
N ALA A 37 -27.12 -1.25 -4.45
CA ALA A 37 -27.52 -2.55 -4.97
C ALA A 37 -26.34 -3.22 -5.69
N GLN A 38 -25.53 -3.99 -4.96
CA GLN A 38 -24.88 -5.16 -5.56
C GLN A 38 -24.94 -6.32 -4.57
N THR A 39 -25.93 -7.16 -4.82
CA THR A 39 -26.17 -8.46 -4.20
C THR A 39 -25.00 -9.37 -4.55
N TRP A 40 -24.18 -9.73 -3.56
CA TRP A 40 -23.22 -10.81 -3.70
C TRP A 40 -23.88 -12.10 -3.22
N ILE A 41 -24.00 -13.06 -4.15
CA ILE A 41 -24.52 -14.39 -3.89
C ILE A 41 -23.57 -15.09 -2.91
N VAL A 42 -24.07 -15.34 -1.70
CA VAL A 42 -23.47 -16.22 -0.71
C VAL A 42 -23.81 -17.66 -1.12
N GLY A 43 -22.77 -18.46 -1.38
CA GLY A 43 -22.87 -19.92 -1.45
C GLY A 43 -21.55 -20.50 -0.95
N GLY A 44 -21.49 -21.49 -0.07
CA GLY A 44 -22.51 -22.25 0.63
C GLY A 44 -21.82 -23.05 1.74
N GLN A 45 -22.54 -23.30 2.82
CA GLN A 45 -22.10 -24.11 3.96
C GLN A 45 -21.92 -25.57 3.51
N GLY A 46 -20.73 -26.13 3.76
CA GLY A 46 -20.39 -27.54 3.56
C GLY A 46 -20.40 -28.31 4.88
N LYS A 47 -21.21 -29.36 4.89
CA LYS A 47 -21.65 -30.24 5.97
C LYS A 47 -20.51 -31.07 6.59
N MET A 48 -20.57 -31.29 7.90
CA MET A 48 -19.73 -32.27 8.63
C MET A 48 -20.27 -33.68 8.37
N ASP A 49 -19.50 -34.51 7.67
CA ASP A 49 -19.72 -35.96 7.63
C ASP A 49 -18.54 -36.68 8.28
N SER A 50 -18.86 -37.45 9.31
CA SER A 50 -17.94 -38.29 10.07
C SER A 50 -17.57 -39.53 9.28
N PHE A 51 -16.27 -39.78 9.09
CA PHE A 51 -15.74 -41.11 8.79
C PHE A 51 -14.46 -41.35 9.60
N ALA A 52 -14.58 -42.21 10.60
CA ALA A 52 -13.49 -42.70 11.42
C ALA A 52 -12.91 -43.97 10.79
N HIS A 53 -11.77 -43.88 10.10
CA HIS A 53 -10.94 -45.05 9.74
C HIS A 53 -9.49 -44.81 10.19
N GLY A 54 -8.93 -45.83 10.85
CA GLY A 54 -7.67 -45.77 11.58
C GLY A 54 -6.45 -45.43 10.72
N VAL A 55 -5.62 -44.53 11.24
CA VAL A 55 -4.33 -44.14 10.67
C VAL A 55 -3.23 -44.93 11.39
N PRO A 56 -2.35 -45.67 10.69
CA PRO A 56 -1.21 -46.30 11.34
C PRO A 56 -0.17 -45.25 11.72
N ALA A 57 0.49 -45.45 12.86
CA ALA A 57 1.47 -44.54 13.43
C ALA A 57 2.59 -44.20 12.42
N ALA A 58 2.58 -42.98 11.90
CA ALA A 58 3.65 -42.44 11.09
C ALA A 58 4.89 -42.24 11.97
N ARG A 59 5.96 -42.94 11.61
CA ARG A 59 7.29 -42.80 12.20
C ARG A 59 7.76 -41.35 12.02
N ALA A 60 8.03 -40.67 13.13
CA ALA A 60 8.47 -39.27 13.12
C ALA A 60 9.74 -39.12 12.28
N VAL A 61 9.62 -38.41 11.16
CA VAL A 61 10.76 -37.89 10.41
C VAL A 61 11.36 -36.77 11.26
N PRO A 62 12.67 -36.77 11.56
CA PRO A 62 13.28 -35.62 12.22
C PRO A 62 13.14 -34.41 11.31
N VAL A 63 12.38 -33.41 11.77
CA VAL A 63 12.29 -32.11 11.12
C VAL A 63 13.67 -31.47 11.22
N ALA A 64 14.35 -31.35 10.07
CA ALA A 64 15.56 -30.54 9.94
C ALA A 64 15.25 -29.10 10.41
N PRO A 65 16.21 -28.40 11.01
CA PRO A 65 15.90 -27.20 11.80
C PRO A 65 15.43 -26.06 10.88
N ALA A 66 14.39 -25.33 11.32
CA ALA A 66 13.77 -24.18 10.66
C ALA A 66 14.64 -22.90 10.76
N GLU A 67 15.94 -23.02 10.54
CA GLU A 67 16.97 -22.05 10.92
C GLU A 67 16.91 -20.68 10.20
N PRO A 68 16.58 -20.55 8.90
CA PRO A 68 16.70 -19.25 8.22
C PRO A 68 15.56 -18.28 8.55
N ALA A 69 14.33 -18.77 8.74
CA ALA A 69 13.19 -17.92 9.08
C ALA A 69 13.28 -17.45 10.55
N ALA A 70 13.62 -18.37 11.46
CA ALA A 70 13.79 -18.04 12.88
C ALA A 70 14.95 -17.06 13.12
N ALA A 71 16.05 -17.18 12.35
CA ALA A 71 17.15 -16.23 12.42
C ALA A 71 16.75 -14.82 11.95
N LEU A 72 15.95 -14.71 10.89
CA LEU A 72 15.44 -13.43 10.40
C LEU A 72 14.46 -12.79 11.38
N ASP A 73 13.57 -13.57 11.99
CA ASP A 73 12.65 -13.06 13.01
C ASP A 73 13.41 -12.53 14.23
N ALA A 74 14.47 -13.23 14.66
CA ALA A 74 15.37 -12.77 15.72
C ALA A 74 16.12 -11.48 15.33
N GLN A 75 16.57 -11.37 14.08
CA GLN A 75 17.22 -10.15 13.59
C GLN A 75 16.26 -8.96 13.54
N VAL A 76 15.01 -9.17 13.10
CA VAL A 76 13.97 -8.14 13.11
C VAL A 76 13.67 -7.71 14.54
N ALA A 77 13.54 -8.64 15.49
CA ALA A 77 13.32 -8.31 16.90
C ALA A 77 14.47 -7.47 17.49
N ALA A 78 15.73 -7.86 17.22
CA ALA A 78 16.90 -7.08 17.64
C ALA A 78 16.92 -5.67 17.00
N CYS A 79 16.51 -5.55 15.73
CA CYS A 79 16.34 -4.25 15.08
C CYS A 79 15.22 -3.43 15.74
N VAL A 80 14.10 -4.03 16.15
CA VAL A 80 13.03 -3.32 16.87
C VAL A 80 13.57 -2.77 18.19
N ASP A 81 14.28 -3.57 18.97
CA ASP A 81 14.88 -3.13 20.25
C ASP A 81 15.88 -1.99 20.04
N LYS A 82 16.72 -2.08 18.99
CA LYS A 82 17.63 -1.00 18.58
C LYS A 82 16.86 0.29 18.28
N TRP A 83 15.79 0.25 17.49
CA TRP A 83 15.00 1.44 17.15
C TRP A 83 14.26 2.00 18.36
N LEU A 84 13.73 1.15 19.24
CA LEU A 84 13.09 1.58 20.48
C LEU A 84 14.09 2.18 21.49
N GLY A 85 15.33 1.69 21.53
CA GLY A 85 16.41 2.30 22.31
C GLY A 85 16.79 3.71 21.85
N LEU A 86 16.44 4.06 20.61
CA LEU A 86 16.61 5.41 20.04
C LEU A 86 15.30 6.23 20.10
N ALA A 87 14.22 5.72 20.68
CA ALA A 87 12.93 6.41 20.68
C ALA A 87 12.95 7.65 21.60
N ILE A 88 12.36 8.76 21.12
CA ILE A 88 12.07 9.94 21.97
C ILE A 88 11.07 9.57 23.05
N ASP A 89 10.03 8.82 22.68
CA ASP A 89 9.05 8.25 23.60
C ASP A 89 8.75 6.79 23.20
N PRO A 90 9.35 5.79 23.86
CA PRO A 90 9.08 4.37 23.58
C PRO A 90 7.68 3.92 24.06
N THR A 91 7.00 4.74 24.87
CA THR A 91 5.63 4.45 25.34
C THR A 91 4.54 4.91 24.36
N SER A 92 4.90 5.76 23.39
CA SER A 92 4.02 6.12 22.27
C SER A 92 3.70 4.92 21.39
N ALA A 93 2.40 4.74 21.10
CA ALA A 93 1.93 3.71 20.18
C ALA A 93 2.46 3.91 18.76
N ASP A 94 2.55 5.16 18.31
CA ASP A 94 3.03 5.52 16.97
C ASP A 94 4.52 5.27 16.84
N THR A 95 5.31 5.64 17.85
CA THR A 95 6.75 5.36 17.88
C THR A 95 7.04 3.86 17.82
N ARG A 96 6.31 3.05 18.59
CA ARG A 96 6.46 1.58 18.52
C ARG A 96 6.05 1.01 17.16
N MET A 97 4.99 1.54 16.56
CA MET A 97 4.55 1.11 15.24
C MET A 97 5.61 1.46 14.17
N PHE A 98 6.11 2.69 14.14
CA PHE A 98 7.17 3.08 13.21
C PHE A 98 8.45 2.28 13.46
N ALA A 99 8.83 2.01 14.71
CA ALA A 99 9.97 1.15 15.03
C ALA A 99 9.82 -0.25 14.40
N LYS A 100 8.62 -0.85 14.45
CA LYS A 100 8.33 -2.14 13.78
C LYS A 100 8.45 -2.05 12.26
N LEU A 101 7.79 -1.06 11.64
CA LEU A 101 7.81 -0.87 10.19
C LEU A 101 9.23 -0.66 9.66
N ILE A 102 10.03 0.14 10.37
CA ILE A 102 11.41 0.44 10.03
C ILE A 102 12.30 -0.80 10.25
N ALA A 103 12.22 -1.42 11.43
CA ALA A 103 13.07 -2.56 11.79
C ALA A 103 12.92 -3.74 10.83
N ALA A 104 11.70 -4.03 10.38
CA ALA A 104 11.45 -5.09 9.42
C ALA A 104 12.17 -4.91 8.08
N ARG A 105 12.47 -3.66 7.70
CA ARG A 105 13.21 -3.32 6.48
C ARG A 105 14.70 -3.09 6.76
N ASP A 106 15.05 -2.48 7.88
CA ASP A 106 16.44 -2.29 8.34
C ASP A 106 17.17 -3.64 8.49
N ALA A 107 16.51 -4.64 9.07
CA ALA A 107 17.07 -5.99 9.24
C ALA A 107 17.47 -6.66 7.90
N ARG A 108 16.87 -6.23 6.78
CA ARG A 108 17.15 -6.75 5.43
C ARG A 108 17.96 -5.78 4.58
N ASN A 109 18.35 -4.62 5.13
CA ASN A 109 18.98 -3.53 4.41
C ASN A 109 18.10 -2.97 3.26
N GLU A 110 16.78 -2.94 3.48
CA GLU A 110 15.74 -2.61 2.50
C GLU A 110 14.98 -1.33 2.87
N LEU A 111 15.58 -0.42 3.64
CA LEU A 111 14.88 0.79 4.14
C LEU A 111 14.22 1.61 3.04
N ALA A 112 14.78 1.61 1.84
CA ALA A 112 14.22 2.36 0.73
C ALA A 112 12.92 1.76 0.17
N LEU A 113 12.59 0.50 0.47
CA LEU A 113 11.29 -0.09 0.16
C LEU A 113 10.15 0.47 1.03
N LEU A 114 10.45 1.29 2.03
CA LEU A 114 9.45 2.09 2.74
C LEU A 114 8.85 3.19 1.84
N GLY A 115 9.53 3.57 0.76
CA GLY A 115 9.06 4.61 -0.18
C GLY A 115 9.17 6.04 0.35
N LEU A 116 9.65 6.22 1.59
CA LEU A 116 9.79 7.53 2.20
C LEU A 116 10.87 8.35 1.50
N GLN A 117 10.52 9.56 1.10
CA GLN A 117 11.47 10.52 0.57
C GLN A 117 12.48 10.95 1.65
N PRO A 118 13.68 11.41 1.30
CA PRO A 118 14.70 11.80 2.28
C PRO A 118 14.24 12.87 3.28
N HIS A 119 13.29 13.73 2.89
CA HIS A 119 12.72 14.72 3.79
C HIS A 119 11.70 14.12 4.76
N GLU A 120 10.76 13.31 4.26
CA GLU A 120 9.80 12.54 5.08
C GLU A 120 10.52 11.69 6.11
N TRP A 121 11.57 10.98 5.68
CA TRP A 121 12.42 10.19 6.56
C TRP A 121 13.04 11.02 7.68
N ARG A 122 13.66 12.16 7.36
CA ARG A 122 14.25 13.05 8.36
C ARG A 122 13.20 13.59 9.34
N THR A 123 12.03 13.98 8.86
CA THR A 123 10.97 14.51 9.73
C THR A 123 10.40 13.41 10.62
N LEU A 124 10.19 12.20 10.08
CA LEU A 124 9.79 11.03 10.85
C LEU A 124 10.78 10.72 11.98
N LEU A 125 12.08 10.68 11.64
CA LEU A 125 13.13 10.47 12.63
C LEU A 125 13.11 11.56 13.70
N ALA A 126 13.03 12.83 13.31
CA ALA A 126 13.00 13.96 14.26
C ALA A 126 11.80 13.91 15.23
N ARG A 127 10.65 13.35 14.81
CA ARG A 127 9.46 13.23 15.67
C ARG A 127 9.51 12.04 16.62
N HIS A 128 10.05 10.89 16.18
CA HIS A 128 9.93 9.64 16.95
C HIS A 128 11.24 9.14 17.55
N PHE A 129 12.41 9.54 17.02
CA PHE A 129 13.70 8.96 17.38
C PHE A 129 14.77 10.04 17.68
N THR A 130 15.46 9.93 18.82
CA THR A 130 16.54 10.85 19.22
C THR A 130 17.72 10.69 18.28
N HIS A 131 17.99 11.70 17.45
CA HIS A 131 19.12 11.80 16.49
C HIS A 131 19.74 10.44 16.12
N ALA A 132 18.92 9.56 15.54
CA ALA A 132 19.45 8.40 14.85
C ALA A 132 20.46 8.95 13.83
N PRO A 133 21.71 8.42 13.78
CA PRO A 133 22.69 8.90 12.82
C PRO A 133 22.04 8.92 11.45
N THR A 134 22.21 10.03 10.72
CA THR A 134 21.59 10.37 9.45
C THR A 134 21.91 9.33 8.37
N ILE A 135 21.32 8.14 8.48
CA ILE A 135 21.31 7.14 7.42
C ILE A 135 20.05 7.47 6.64
N ALA A 136 20.21 8.33 5.62
CA ALA A 136 19.17 8.50 4.64
C ALA A 136 19.00 7.16 3.89
N PRO A 137 17.76 6.69 3.64
CA PRO A 137 17.58 5.65 2.65
C PRO A 137 18.11 6.21 1.32
N VAL A 138 19.19 5.62 0.82
CA VAL A 138 19.56 5.82 -0.58
C VAL A 138 18.46 5.12 -1.36
N LEU A 139 17.63 5.89 -2.06
CA LEU A 139 16.67 5.32 -3.01
C LEU A 139 17.48 4.44 -3.97
N PRO A 140 17.17 3.14 -4.14
CA PRO A 140 17.75 2.37 -5.20
C PRO A 140 17.22 3.04 -6.46
N VAL A 141 18.13 3.41 -7.37
CA VAL A 141 17.77 3.32 -8.78
C VAL A 141 17.28 1.88 -8.94
N ALA A 142 16.01 1.73 -9.35
CA ALA A 142 15.25 0.50 -9.28
C ALA A 142 16.13 -0.74 -9.50
N ALA A 143 16.44 -1.46 -8.41
CA ALA A 143 17.11 -2.74 -8.51
C ALA A 143 16.05 -3.76 -8.91
N ASP A 144 15.87 -3.87 -10.22
CA ASP A 144 15.45 -5.02 -11.01
C ASP A 144 15.21 -6.30 -10.16
N VAL A 145 13.96 -6.55 -9.78
CA VAL A 145 13.54 -7.86 -9.24
C VAL A 145 13.33 -8.77 -10.44
N THR A 146 14.43 -9.22 -11.04
CA THR A 146 14.38 -10.17 -12.14
C THR A 146 13.98 -11.53 -11.59
N VAL A 147 12.71 -11.90 -11.76
CA VAL A 147 12.23 -13.27 -11.56
C VAL A 147 12.93 -14.15 -12.59
N LYS A 148 13.93 -14.93 -12.16
CA LYS A 148 14.57 -15.94 -13.02
C LYS A 148 13.57 -17.05 -13.33
N ASN A 149 12.90 -16.95 -14.48
CA ASN A 149 12.23 -18.09 -15.10
C ASN A 149 13.30 -19.08 -15.59
N VAL A 150 13.33 -20.26 -14.97
CA VAL A 150 14.10 -21.41 -15.46
C VAL A 150 13.41 -21.92 -16.72
N GLY A 151 13.90 -21.48 -17.87
CA GLY A 151 13.57 -21.99 -19.21
C GLY A 151 14.63 -22.98 -19.67
N THR A 152 14.16 -24.15 -20.09
CA THR A 152 14.87 -25.38 -20.43
C THR A 152 15.94 -25.25 -21.53
N SER A 153 17.00 -26.04 -21.36
CA SER A 153 18.11 -26.32 -22.28
C SER A 153 17.70 -26.72 -23.71
N ALA A 154 18.35 -26.12 -24.71
CA ALA A 154 18.61 -26.73 -26.02
C ALA A 154 19.91 -26.17 -26.63
N ASN A 155 20.72 -27.08 -27.18
CA ASN A 155 22.11 -26.91 -27.64
C ASN A 155 22.21 -26.22 -29.04
N PRO A 156 23.38 -25.70 -29.46
CA PRO A 156 23.53 -24.76 -30.56
C PRO A 156 23.99 -25.44 -31.86
N THR A 157 23.58 -24.87 -32.98
CA THR A 157 24.43 -24.73 -34.17
C THR A 157 23.90 -23.63 -35.09
N ASP A 158 24.82 -22.73 -35.43
CA ASP A 158 25.11 -22.23 -36.77
C ASP A 158 24.89 -20.74 -37.08
N ARG A 159 25.75 -20.33 -38.00
CA ARG A 159 26.47 -19.08 -38.18
C ARG A 159 25.73 -18.07 -39.07
N ALA A 160 25.79 -16.81 -38.63
CA ALA A 160 25.74 -15.54 -39.37
C ALA A 160 24.68 -15.36 -40.46
N ASP A 161 23.79 -14.39 -40.26
CA ASP A 161 23.63 -13.33 -41.25
C ASP A 161 23.11 -12.03 -40.61
N HIS A 162 23.60 -10.91 -41.13
CA HIS A 162 23.33 -9.56 -40.64
C HIS A 162 21.94 -9.09 -41.09
N THR A 163 21.15 -8.48 -40.19
CA THR A 163 20.28 -7.33 -40.52
C THR A 163 19.75 -6.66 -39.24
N ASP A 164 20.05 -5.37 -39.13
CA ASP A 164 19.19 -4.29 -38.60
C ASP A 164 18.36 -4.59 -37.33
N ARG A 165 18.94 -4.38 -36.15
CA ARG A 165 18.17 -4.36 -34.89
C ARG A 165 18.89 -3.62 -33.76
N ALA A 166 18.66 -2.33 -33.65
CA ALA A 166 18.86 -1.61 -32.40
C ALA A 166 17.80 -0.53 -32.32
N ASP A 167 16.65 -0.83 -31.69
CA ASP A 167 15.71 0.14 -31.13
C ASP A 167 14.54 -0.55 -30.40
N HIS A 168 14.78 -1.62 -29.62
CA HIS A 168 13.73 -2.18 -28.74
C HIS A 168 14.33 -2.86 -27.51
N ALA A 169 14.69 -2.07 -26.49
CA ALA A 169 14.95 -2.59 -25.15
C ALA A 169 14.55 -1.64 -24.00
N ASP A 170 14.50 -0.32 -24.22
CA ASP A 170 14.21 0.66 -23.14
C ASP A 170 12.71 0.93 -22.86
N HIS A 171 11.78 0.34 -23.61
CA HIS A 171 10.34 0.63 -23.42
C HIS A 171 9.64 -0.20 -22.34
N ALA A 172 10.20 -1.36 -21.93
CA ALA A 172 9.54 -2.23 -20.97
C ALA A 172 9.72 -1.76 -19.51
N ASP A 173 10.89 -1.22 -19.19
CA ASP A 173 11.24 -0.82 -17.81
C ASP A 173 10.56 0.50 -17.39
N HIS A 174 10.40 1.43 -18.33
CA HIS A 174 9.62 2.66 -18.12
C HIS A 174 8.11 2.42 -17.96
N ALA A 175 7.57 1.35 -18.54
CA ALA A 175 6.15 1.01 -18.43
C ALA A 175 5.80 0.52 -17.01
N ASP A 176 6.63 -0.35 -16.41
CA ASP A 176 6.40 -0.88 -15.05
C ASP A 176 6.46 0.22 -13.98
N HIS A 177 7.41 1.16 -14.11
CA HIS A 177 7.49 2.32 -13.22
C HIS A 177 6.31 3.30 -13.37
N THR A 178 5.78 3.45 -14.58
CA THR A 178 4.60 4.30 -14.84
C THR A 178 3.35 3.70 -14.21
N ASP A 179 3.16 2.38 -14.33
CA ASP A 179 2.03 1.65 -13.73
C ASP A 179 2.07 1.71 -12.19
N HIS A 180 3.27 1.60 -11.60
CA HIS A 180 3.45 1.77 -10.15
C HIS A 180 3.10 3.20 -9.69
N ALA A 181 3.57 4.24 -10.39
CA ALA A 181 3.24 5.62 -10.06
C ALA A 181 1.72 5.88 -10.16
N ASP A 182 1.08 5.32 -11.19
CA ASP A 182 -0.36 5.42 -11.38
C ASP A 182 -1.16 4.66 -10.32
N PHE A 183 -0.60 3.60 -9.73
CA PHE A 183 -1.20 2.96 -8.57
C PHE A 183 -1.00 3.77 -7.27
N ILE A 184 0.25 4.13 -6.97
CA ILE A 184 0.68 4.77 -5.72
C ILE A 184 -0.06 6.09 -5.50
N ARG A 185 0.00 7.00 -6.47
CA ARG A 185 -0.48 8.38 -6.30
C ARG A 185 -1.97 8.46 -5.95
N PRO A 186 -2.90 7.78 -6.65
CA PRO A 186 -4.31 7.77 -6.28
C PRO A 186 -4.60 7.06 -4.95
N LEU A 187 -3.91 5.94 -4.65
CA LEU A 187 -4.11 5.26 -3.36
C LEU A 187 -3.62 6.12 -2.19
N HIS A 188 -2.48 6.78 -2.35
CA HIS A 188 -1.92 7.70 -1.36
C HIS A 188 -2.89 8.86 -1.10
N ALA A 189 -3.42 9.49 -2.16
CA ALA A 189 -4.42 10.54 -2.05
C ALA A 189 -5.71 10.07 -1.35
N LEU A 190 -6.17 8.85 -1.65
CA LEU A 190 -7.32 8.23 -1.00
C LEU A 190 -7.06 8.02 0.51
N LEU A 191 -5.90 7.47 0.88
CA LEU A 191 -5.52 7.26 2.28
C LEU A 191 -5.54 8.60 3.04
N LEU A 192 -4.91 9.65 2.50
CA LEU A 192 -4.89 10.96 3.12
C LEU A 192 -6.28 11.62 3.22
N ALA A 193 -7.16 11.40 2.23
CA ALA A 193 -8.54 11.88 2.30
C ALA A 193 -9.36 11.22 3.44
N HIS A 194 -8.91 10.06 3.92
CA HIS A 194 -9.50 9.33 5.03
C HIS A 194 -8.64 9.33 6.31
N ALA A 195 -7.61 10.19 6.36
CA ALA A 195 -6.75 10.30 7.53
C ALA A 195 -7.53 10.77 8.75
N SER A 196 -7.23 10.16 9.90
CA SER A 196 -7.77 10.58 11.20
C SER A 196 -7.27 11.99 11.54
N ALA A 197 -8.17 12.87 11.95
CA ALA A 197 -7.77 14.19 12.46
C ALA A 197 -7.11 14.13 13.85
N ALA A 198 -7.11 12.96 14.50
CA ALA A 198 -6.53 12.76 15.83
C ALA A 198 -5.05 12.36 15.82
N VAL A 199 -4.48 12.07 14.65
CA VAL A 199 -3.04 11.75 14.50
C VAL A 199 -2.30 12.92 13.87
N ASP A 200 -0.98 12.93 14.01
CA ASP A 200 -0.13 13.89 13.31
C ASP A 200 -0.24 13.70 11.77
N ALA A 201 -0.32 14.81 11.04
CA ALA A 201 -0.56 14.79 9.59
C ALA A 201 0.64 14.23 8.81
N ASP A 202 1.86 14.51 9.26
CA ASP A 202 3.07 13.99 8.63
C ASP A 202 3.24 12.50 8.95
N ASP A 203 2.82 12.03 10.12
CA ASP A 203 2.77 10.60 10.43
C ASP A 203 1.78 9.88 9.53
N ALA A 204 0.57 10.44 9.36
CA ALA A 204 -0.42 9.88 8.43
C ALA A 204 0.11 9.82 6.99
N HIS A 205 0.86 10.84 6.58
CA HIS A 205 1.57 10.85 5.29
C HIS A 205 2.60 9.73 5.20
N CYS A 206 3.47 9.59 6.21
CA CYS A 206 4.48 8.52 6.23
C CYS A 206 3.85 7.13 6.16
N VAL A 207 2.79 6.88 6.95
CA VAL A 207 2.07 5.60 6.92
C VAL A 207 1.40 5.37 5.56
N ALA A 208 0.80 6.40 4.96
CA ALA A 208 0.19 6.29 3.64
C ALA A 208 1.22 5.89 2.58
N THR A 209 2.41 6.53 2.58
CA THR A 209 3.54 6.17 1.71
C THR A 209 4.01 4.74 1.93
N ILE A 210 4.20 4.32 3.19
CA ILE A 210 4.64 2.96 3.50
C ILE A 210 3.62 1.92 3.01
N ILE A 211 2.32 2.16 3.20
CA ILE A 211 1.25 1.25 2.76
C ILE A 211 1.19 1.16 1.23
N THR A 212 1.29 2.28 0.51
CA THR A 212 1.18 2.28 -0.96
C THR A 212 2.34 1.52 -1.58
N HIS A 213 3.57 1.69 -1.07
CA HIS A 213 4.73 0.93 -1.51
C HIS A 213 4.65 -0.56 -1.10
N ALA A 214 4.07 -0.87 0.07
CA ALA A 214 3.79 -2.25 0.48
C ALA A 214 2.78 -2.96 -0.43
N CYS A 215 1.89 -2.22 -1.10
CA CYS A 215 0.95 -2.80 -2.07
C CYS A 215 1.62 -3.27 -3.37
N LEU A 216 2.83 -2.81 -3.68
CA LEU A 216 3.57 -3.19 -4.88
C LEU A 216 4.34 -4.51 -4.71
N ARG A 217 4.57 -4.93 -3.47
CA ARG A 217 5.32 -6.13 -3.14
C ARG A 217 4.45 -7.39 -3.21
N PRO A 218 5.05 -8.58 -3.44
CA PRO A 218 4.30 -9.78 -3.77
C PRO A 218 3.57 -10.41 -2.57
N ASP A 219 3.90 -10.09 -1.33
CA ASP A 219 3.36 -10.80 -0.18
C ASP A 219 1.97 -10.29 0.30
N HIS A 220 1.47 -10.87 1.38
CA HIS A 220 0.40 -10.24 2.13
C HIS A 220 0.85 -8.90 2.72
N LEU A 221 -0.08 -7.93 2.77
CA LEU A 221 0.22 -6.58 3.27
C LEU A 221 0.89 -6.59 4.65
N TRP A 222 0.50 -7.50 5.56
CA TRP A 222 1.14 -7.60 6.88
C TRP A 222 2.61 -8.07 6.79
N ARG A 223 2.94 -9.06 5.95
CA ARG A 223 4.32 -9.51 5.70
C ARG A 223 5.14 -8.42 5.03
N ASP A 224 4.53 -7.74 4.05
CA ASP A 224 5.14 -6.59 3.37
C ASP A 224 5.36 -5.41 4.31
N LEU A 225 4.58 -5.25 5.37
CA LEU A 225 4.82 -4.24 6.39
C LEU A 225 5.75 -4.74 7.52
N GLY A 226 6.03 -6.04 7.58
CA GLY A 226 6.77 -6.66 8.68
C GLY A 226 6.01 -6.70 9.99
N LEU A 227 4.67 -6.71 9.92
CA LEU A 227 3.79 -6.82 11.06
C LEU A 227 3.49 -8.30 11.36
N ALA A 228 3.01 -8.62 12.56
CA ALA A 228 2.79 -10.01 12.96
C ALA A 228 1.61 -10.69 12.25
N GLY A 229 0.69 -9.89 11.69
CA GLY A 229 -0.49 -10.43 11.03
C GLY A 229 -1.52 -9.37 10.66
N ARG A 230 -2.70 -9.85 10.26
CA ARG A 230 -3.81 -9.00 9.82
C ARG A 230 -4.28 -8.03 10.91
N ASP A 231 -4.27 -8.45 12.18
CA ASP A 231 -4.80 -7.64 13.28
C ASP A 231 -3.93 -6.41 13.56
N GLU A 232 -2.61 -6.52 13.43
CA GLU A 232 -1.72 -5.36 13.54
C GLU A 232 -1.93 -4.37 12.38
N VAL A 233 -2.17 -4.86 11.16
CA VAL A 233 -2.55 -4.00 10.03
C VAL A 233 -3.89 -3.31 10.32
N THR A 234 -4.88 -4.05 10.83
CA THR A 234 -6.18 -3.50 11.21
C THR A 234 -6.03 -2.43 12.29
N SER A 235 -5.20 -2.66 13.31
CA SER A 235 -4.93 -1.69 14.38
C SER A 235 -4.28 -0.42 13.83
N MET A 236 -3.28 -0.55 12.95
CA MET A 236 -2.65 0.59 12.27
C MET A 236 -3.68 1.36 11.44
N LEU A 237 -4.45 0.68 10.59
CA LEU A 237 -5.48 1.32 9.77
C LEU A 237 -6.59 1.95 10.61
N THR A 238 -6.95 1.36 11.75
CA THR A 238 -7.97 1.92 12.67
C THR A 238 -7.49 3.23 13.27
N ARG A 239 -6.21 3.33 13.60
CA ARG A 239 -5.62 4.53 14.16
C ARG A 239 -5.48 5.65 13.13
N TYR A 240 -4.92 5.32 11.96
CA TYR A 240 -4.56 6.32 10.95
C TYR A 240 -5.67 6.61 9.93
N PHE A 241 -6.46 5.60 9.56
CA PHE A 241 -7.49 5.70 8.51
C PHE A 241 -8.81 5.03 8.93
N PRO A 242 -9.40 5.41 10.08
CA PRO A 242 -10.55 4.71 10.69
C PRO A 242 -11.76 4.58 9.75
N THR A 243 -12.00 5.59 8.90
CA THR A 243 -13.10 5.57 7.94
C THR A 243 -12.94 4.44 6.92
N LEU A 244 -11.71 4.14 6.47
CA LEU A 244 -11.47 3.03 5.55
C LEU A 244 -11.70 1.67 6.22
N VAL A 245 -11.37 1.54 7.51
CA VAL A 245 -11.70 0.32 8.28
C VAL A 245 -13.20 0.12 8.35
N ALA A 246 -13.96 1.18 8.69
CA ALA A 246 -15.42 1.13 8.76
C ALA A 246 -16.08 0.78 7.41
N LEU A 247 -15.45 1.16 6.29
CA LEU A 247 -15.93 0.83 4.94
C LEU A 247 -15.63 -0.62 4.53
N ASN A 248 -14.73 -1.34 5.21
CA ASN A 248 -14.42 -2.74 4.88
C ASN A 248 -15.43 -3.72 5.50
N ILE A 249 -16.72 -3.48 5.24
CA ILE A 249 -17.85 -4.26 5.79
C ILE A 249 -17.83 -5.73 5.37
N ALA A 250 -17.32 -6.02 4.17
CA ALA A 250 -17.18 -7.37 3.64
C ALA A 250 -15.94 -8.10 4.18
N ASN A 251 -15.20 -7.48 5.11
CA ASN A 251 -14.02 -8.04 5.76
C ASN A 251 -12.98 -8.55 4.74
N LEU A 252 -12.81 -7.83 3.63
CA LEU A 252 -11.88 -8.20 2.58
C LEU A 252 -10.44 -8.14 3.10
N ARG A 253 -9.55 -8.91 2.45
CA ARG A 253 -8.11 -8.80 2.68
C ARG A 253 -7.65 -7.38 2.32
N TRP A 254 -6.80 -6.78 3.15
CA TRP A 254 -6.51 -5.35 3.09
C TRP A 254 -5.99 -4.86 1.74
N LYS A 255 -5.04 -5.57 1.12
CA LYS A 255 -4.51 -5.19 -0.21
C LYS A 255 -5.61 -5.19 -1.29
N LYS A 256 -6.51 -6.19 -1.27
CA LYS A 256 -7.68 -6.26 -2.17
C LYS A 256 -8.68 -5.14 -1.90
N PHE A 257 -8.97 -4.85 -0.63
CA PHE A 257 -9.86 -3.76 -0.23
C PHE A 257 -9.33 -2.39 -0.70
N LEU A 258 -8.05 -2.09 -0.42
CA LEU A 258 -7.43 -0.82 -0.79
C LEU A 258 -7.39 -0.62 -2.31
N ALA A 259 -7.07 -1.67 -3.07
CA ALA A 259 -7.13 -1.62 -4.53
C ALA A 259 -8.55 -1.37 -5.06
N ALA A 260 -9.55 -2.01 -4.46
CA ALA A 260 -10.96 -1.80 -4.82
C ALA A 260 -11.43 -0.38 -4.50
N GLN A 261 -11.07 0.18 -3.33
CA GLN A 261 -11.43 1.55 -2.97
C GLN A 261 -10.72 2.59 -3.86
N ARG A 262 -9.46 2.34 -4.22
CA ARG A 262 -8.75 3.15 -5.22
C ARG A 262 -9.50 3.12 -6.56
N ALA A 263 -9.83 1.94 -7.08
CA ALA A 263 -10.55 1.80 -8.34
C ALA A 263 -11.91 2.54 -8.30
N LEU A 264 -12.66 2.37 -7.20
CA LEU A 264 -13.93 3.06 -6.99
C LEU A 264 -13.77 4.59 -7.02
N SER A 265 -12.73 5.13 -6.37
CA SER A 265 -12.46 6.57 -6.34
C SER A 265 -12.16 7.15 -7.74
N LEU A 266 -11.70 6.32 -8.67
CA LEU A 266 -11.39 6.67 -10.05
C LEU A 266 -12.53 6.32 -11.03
N GLY A 267 -13.63 5.71 -10.56
CA GLY A 267 -14.69 5.20 -11.42
C GLY A 267 -14.25 4.02 -12.30
N LEU A 268 -13.23 3.28 -11.88
CA LEU A 268 -12.68 2.13 -12.59
C LEU A 268 -13.23 0.81 -12.02
N PRO A 269 -13.27 -0.27 -12.82
CA PRO A 269 -13.59 -1.60 -12.29
C PRO A 269 -12.52 -2.04 -11.26
N PRO A 270 -12.91 -2.77 -10.21
CA PRO A 270 -11.96 -3.25 -9.21
C PRO A 270 -10.99 -4.26 -9.83
N GLY A 271 -9.70 -4.11 -9.50
CA GLY A 271 -8.63 -4.99 -9.93
C GLY A 271 -7.64 -5.28 -8.80
N PRO A 272 -6.67 -6.19 -9.02
CA PRO A 272 -5.60 -6.45 -8.07
C PRO A 272 -4.68 -5.24 -7.88
N ALA A 273 -4.04 -5.13 -6.72
CA ALA A 273 -2.88 -4.26 -6.56
C ALA A 273 -1.69 -4.83 -7.38
N PRO A 274 -0.72 -4.01 -7.79
CA PRO A 274 0.41 -4.45 -8.63
C PRO A 274 1.18 -5.65 -8.08
N GLY A 275 1.35 -5.75 -6.76
CA GLY A 275 2.03 -6.88 -6.14
C GLY A 275 1.16 -8.14 -5.97
N CYS A 276 -0.16 -8.04 -6.06
CA CYS A 276 -1.05 -9.19 -5.80
C CYS A 276 -0.78 -10.42 -6.70
N PRO A 277 -0.47 -10.30 -8.01
CA PRO A 277 -0.18 -11.46 -8.86
C PRO A 277 1.00 -12.32 -8.36
N GLY A 278 1.95 -11.73 -7.62
CA GLY A 278 3.07 -12.45 -7.01
C GLY A 278 2.74 -13.14 -5.68
N CYS A 279 1.54 -12.94 -5.14
CA CYS A 279 1.14 -13.48 -3.84
C CYS A 279 0.74 -14.96 -3.94
N GLU A 280 1.20 -15.78 -2.98
CA GLU A 280 0.85 -17.21 -2.87
C GLU A 280 -0.67 -17.46 -2.89
N ASP A 281 -1.43 -16.49 -2.41
CA ASP A 281 -2.87 -16.54 -2.20
C ASP A 281 -3.68 -15.78 -3.26
N TYR A 282 -3.03 -15.38 -4.36
CA TYR A 282 -3.65 -14.61 -5.44
C TYR A 282 -4.92 -15.30 -5.98
N ARG A 283 -4.86 -16.61 -6.26
CA ARG A 283 -5.98 -17.39 -6.81
C ARG A 283 -7.18 -17.49 -5.86
N HIS A 284 -6.94 -17.48 -4.55
CA HIS A 284 -8.02 -17.42 -3.55
C HIS A 284 -8.70 -16.04 -3.55
N CYS A 285 -7.93 -14.98 -3.80
CA CYS A 285 -8.43 -13.61 -3.81
C CYS A 285 -9.16 -13.26 -5.12
N PHE A 286 -8.67 -13.80 -6.24
CA PHE A 286 -9.13 -13.52 -7.61
C PHE A 286 -9.29 -14.85 -8.37
N PRO A 287 -10.34 -15.64 -8.06
CA PRO A 287 -10.62 -16.84 -8.80
C PRO A 287 -10.95 -16.50 -10.25
N SER A 288 -10.43 -17.27 -11.21
CA SER A 288 -10.85 -17.16 -12.60
C SER A 288 -12.36 -17.38 -12.68
N GLN A 289 -13.09 -16.42 -13.26
CA GLN A 289 -14.52 -16.60 -13.52
C GLN A 289 -14.65 -17.81 -14.46
N ARG A 290 -15.29 -18.87 -13.97
CA ARG A 290 -15.75 -20.01 -14.77
C ARG A 290 -17.18 -19.75 -15.22
#